data_AF-A0ABD6TE93-F1
#
_entry.id   AF-A0ABD6TE93-F1
#
_cell.length_a   1.000
_cell.length_b   1.000
_cell.length_c   1.000
_cell.angle_alpha   90.00
_cell.angle_beta   90.00
_cell.angle_gamma   90.00
#
_symmetry.space_group_name_H-M   'P 1'
#
loop_
_entity.id
_entity.type
_entity.pdbx_description
1 polymer ?
#
loop_
_entity_poly.entity_id
_entity_poly.type
_entity_poly.pdbx_seq_one_letter_code
_entity_poly.pdbx_strand_id
1 'polypeptide(L)'
;MSKDTLKNIFHVYCFYKVRLQGDAEPSMRRNKLVYENPIQNHYESFIGCLREFCEVRSEVLLHSFYQFVVDAVNSLNKQERILIYERYLHKDHYKSNRRHYIALDMKSHQYDKLLRSASGKIVERLGINDLQLTIPDWMKR
;
A
#
# COMPACT_ATOMS: atom_id res chain seq x y z
N MET A 1 -11.44 -6.92 -12.05
CA MET A 1 -11.16 -6.12 -10.83
C MET A 1 -10.86 -4.69 -11.23
N SER A 2 -11.49 -3.68 -10.63
CA SER A 2 -11.13 -2.30 -10.90
C SER A 2 -9.69 -2.07 -10.46
N LYS A 3 -8.83 -1.53 -11.34
CA LYS A 3 -7.47 -1.11 -11.00
C LYS A 3 -7.44 -0.07 -9.87
N ASP A 4 -8.60 0.51 -9.54
CA ASP A 4 -8.71 1.65 -8.64
C ASP A 4 -8.74 1.24 -7.16
N THR A 5 -9.23 0.06 -6.77
CA THR A 5 -9.32 -0.34 -5.35
C THR A 5 -7.96 -0.36 -4.66
N LEU A 6 -7.00 -1.12 -5.22
CA LEU A 6 -5.67 -1.23 -4.62
C LEU A 6 -4.92 0.10 -4.65
N LYS A 7 -5.07 0.85 -5.75
CA LYS A 7 -4.54 2.21 -5.86
C LYS A 7 -5.10 3.12 -4.76
N ASN A 8 -6.39 3.04 -4.49
CA ASN A 8 -7.08 3.83 -3.47
C ASN A 8 -6.63 3.44 -2.06
N ILE A 9 -6.40 2.15 -1.79
CA ILE A 9 -5.79 1.69 -0.53
C ILE A 9 -4.42 2.33 -0.33
N PHE A 10 -3.57 2.34 -1.37
CA PHE A 10 -2.27 3.00 -1.28
C PHE A 10 -2.38 4.53 -1.14
N HIS A 11 -3.42 5.17 -1.69
CA HIS A 11 -3.65 6.61 -1.46
C HIS A 11 -4.03 6.87 -0.01
N VAL A 12 -4.94 6.08 0.57
CA VAL A 12 -5.30 6.17 1.99
C VAL A 12 -4.05 5.95 2.86
N TYR A 13 -3.25 4.94 2.52
CA TYR A 13 -1.97 4.68 3.18
C TYR A 13 -1.00 5.87 3.08
N CYS A 14 -0.85 6.52 1.93
CA CYS A 14 0.06 7.66 1.84
C CYS A 14 -0.49 8.88 2.58
N PHE A 15 -1.80 9.12 2.50
CA PHE A 15 -2.46 10.25 3.12
C PHE A 15 -2.35 10.24 4.65
N TYR A 16 -2.64 9.11 5.30
CA TYR A 16 -2.63 9.04 6.76
C TYR A 16 -1.22 8.83 7.34
N LYS A 17 -0.22 8.52 6.51
CA LYS A 17 1.14 8.25 6.97
C LYS A 17 1.75 9.56 7.43
N VAL A 18 1.57 10.59 6.61
CA VAL A 18 1.97 11.97 6.92
C VAL A 18 1.33 12.45 8.24
N ARG A 19 0.11 11.99 8.56
CA ARG A 19 -0.59 12.38 9.78
C ARG A 19 -0.08 11.67 11.05
N LEU A 20 0.34 10.41 10.94
CA LEU A 20 0.81 9.63 12.10
C LEU A 20 2.31 9.74 12.34
N GLN A 21 3.11 9.80 11.27
CA GLN A 21 4.56 9.73 11.36
C GLN A 21 5.24 11.07 11.06
N GLY A 22 4.49 12.12 10.70
CA GLY A 22 5.08 13.37 10.21
C GLY A 22 5.97 13.08 8.99
N ASP A 23 7.24 13.47 9.08
CA ASP A 23 8.27 13.18 8.08
C ASP A 23 8.99 11.83 8.28
N ALA A 24 8.67 11.06 9.34
CA ALA A 24 9.31 9.76 9.55
C ALA A 24 8.83 8.74 8.49
N GLU A 25 9.77 8.18 7.76
CA GLU A 25 9.49 7.27 6.66
C GLU A 25 9.37 5.80 7.13
N PRO A 26 8.45 4.98 6.57
CA PRO A 26 8.62 3.55 6.53
C PRO A 26 9.91 3.30 5.74
N SER A 27 10.96 3.01 6.48
CA SER A 27 12.26 2.74 5.91
C SER A 27 12.28 1.31 5.38
N MET A 28 12.73 1.15 4.14
CA MET A 28 13.11 -0.16 3.61
C MET A 28 14.41 -0.61 4.28
N ARG A 29 14.33 -1.23 5.46
CA ARG A 29 15.51 -1.81 6.14
C ARG A 29 15.66 -3.28 5.75
N ARG A 30 16.86 -3.67 5.29
CA ARG A 30 17.18 -5.05 4.91
C ARG A 30 16.15 -5.66 3.93
N ASN A 31 15.66 -4.85 2.99
CA ASN A 31 14.61 -5.20 2.03
C ASN A 31 13.22 -5.49 2.64
N LYS A 32 12.92 -5.12 3.89
CA LYS A 32 11.58 -5.21 4.48
C LYS A 32 11.05 -3.80 4.74
N LEU A 33 9.74 -3.62 4.55
CA LEU A 33 9.08 -2.43 5.06
C LEU A 33 8.99 -2.55 6.57
N VAL A 34 9.55 -1.58 7.27
CA VAL A 34 9.45 -1.49 8.72
C VAL A 34 8.38 -0.47 9.07
N TYR A 35 7.42 -0.91 9.89
CA TYR A 35 6.46 -0.05 10.53
C TYR A 35 6.67 -0.20 12.03
N GLU A 36 7.28 0.82 12.65
CA GLU A 36 7.47 0.86 14.10
C GLU A 36 6.14 1.27 14.73
N ASN A 37 5.37 0.27 15.14
CA ASN A 37 4.08 0.45 15.78
C ASN A 37 4.13 -0.09 17.20
N PRO A 38 3.91 0.75 18.23
CA PRO A 38 3.84 0.29 19.61
C PRO A 38 2.57 -0.52 19.89
N ILE A 39 1.55 -0.44 19.02
CA ILE A 39 0.23 -1.07 19.21
C ILE A 39 0.16 -2.38 18.42
N GLN A 40 -0.22 -3.48 19.09
CA GLN A 40 -0.50 -4.76 18.40
C GLN A 40 -1.73 -4.62 17.50
N ASN A 41 -1.70 -5.26 16.32
CA ASN A 41 -2.83 -5.23 15.40
C ASN A 41 -4.08 -5.80 16.09
N HIS A 42 -5.12 -4.96 16.22
CA HIS A 42 -6.34 -5.34 16.94
C HIS A 42 -7.29 -6.20 16.07
N TYR A 43 -7.10 -6.18 14.76
CA TYR A 43 -8.03 -6.79 13.82
C TYR A 43 -7.47 -8.08 13.25
N GLU A 44 -8.35 -9.05 13.05
CA GLU A 44 -8.01 -10.34 12.41
C GLU A 44 -8.00 -10.25 10.88
N SER A 45 -8.73 -9.29 10.29
CA SER A 45 -8.81 -9.11 8.84
C SER A 45 -8.72 -7.66 8.42
N PHE A 46 -8.10 -7.42 7.26
CA PHE A 46 -8.04 -6.10 6.65
C PHE A 46 -9.43 -5.55 6.33
N ILE A 47 -10.37 -6.39 5.90
CA ILE A 47 -11.74 -5.96 5.62
C ILE A 47 -12.45 -5.48 6.88
N GLY A 48 -12.31 -6.20 8.00
CA GLY A 48 -12.87 -5.77 9.29
C GLY A 48 -12.31 -4.42 9.72
N CYS A 49 -10.98 -4.28 9.67
CA CYS A 49 -10.30 -3.02 9.94
C CYS A 49 -10.78 -1.89 9.01
N LEU A 50 -10.86 -2.15 7.70
CA LEU A 50 -11.26 -1.15 6.70
C LEU A 50 -12.71 -0.67 6.90
N ARG A 51 -13.63 -1.58 7.27
CA ARG A 51 -15.02 -1.25 7.53
C ARG A 51 -15.15 -0.27 8.69
N GLU A 52 -14.57 -0.60 9.84
CA GLU A 52 -14.60 0.27 11.02
C GLU A 52 -13.78 1.55 10.82
N PHE A 53 -12.69 1.47 10.06
CA PHE A 53 -11.89 2.63 9.69
C PHE A 53 -12.72 3.68 8.94
N CYS A 54 -13.61 3.25 8.05
CA CYS A 54 -14.51 4.15 7.32
C CYS A 54 -15.54 4.84 8.24
N GLU A 55 -15.84 4.28 9.41
CA GLU A 55 -16.88 4.77 10.33
C GLU A 55 -16.31 5.71 11.41
N VAL A 56 -15.21 5.34 12.08
CA VAL A 56 -14.80 6.00 13.35
C VAL A 56 -13.41 6.66 13.30
N ARG A 57 -12.53 6.28 12.35
CA ARG A 57 -11.18 6.87 12.13
C ARG A 57 -10.38 7.18 13.42
N SER A 58 -10.07 6.16 14.21
CA SER A 58 -9.19 6.28 15.40
C SER A 58 -7.71 6.01 15.08
N GLU A 59 -6.81 6.41 15.98
CA GLU A 59 -5.37 6.14 15.87
C GLU A 59 -5.08 4.62 15.85
N VAL A 60 -5.74 3.83 16.71
CA VAL A 60 -5.63 2.36 16.74
C VAL A 60 -6.04 1.72 15.40
N LEU A 61 -7.13 2.21 14.81
CA LEU A 61 -7.63 1.77 13.50
C LEU A 61 -6.62 2.07 12.40
N LEU A 62 -6.06 3.28 12.42
CA LEU A 62 -5.01 3.68 11.48
C LEU A 62 -3.81 2.76 11.60
N HIS A 63 -3.25 2.59 12.79
CA HIS A 63 -2.10 1.72 13.03
C HIS A 63 -2.33 0.28 12.52
N SER A 64 -3.51 -0.28 12.77
CA SER A 64 -3.89 -1.60 12.28
C SER A 64 -3.96 -1.65 10.75
N PHE A 65 -4.55 -0.63 10.12
CA PHE A 65 -4.59 -0.48 8.66
C PHE A 65 -3.17 -0.46 8.05
N TYR A 66 -2.26 0.32 8.63
CA TYR A 66 -0.85 0.37 8.20
C TYR A 66 -0.19 -1.01 8.27
N GLN A 67 -0.37 -1.69 9.40
CA GLN A 67 0.22 -3.00 9.64
C GLN A 67 -0.21 -4.00 8.56
N PHE A 68 -1.50 -4.05 8.22
CA PHE A 68 -1.97 -4.93 7.14
C PHE A 68 -1.36 -4.62 5.78
N VAL A 69 -1.26 -3.34 5.40
CA VAL A 69 -0.65 -2.96 4.11
C VAL A 69 0.83 -3.33 4.09
N VAL A 70 1.55 -3.07 5.19
CA VAL A 70 2.97 -3.40 5.32
C VAL A 70 3.20 -4.91 5.28
N ASP A 71 2.38 -5.70 5.97
CA ASP A 71 2.45 -7.16 5.97
C ASP A 71 2.16 -7.75 4.60
N ALA A 72 1.17 -7.21 3.88
CA ALA A 72 0.84 -7.62 2.53
C ALA A 72 1.96 -7.31 1.52
N VAL A 73 2.67 -6.20 1.71
CA VAL A 73 3.83 -5.87 0.86
C VAL A 73 5.06 -6.69 1.27
N ASN A 74 5.22 -6.98 2.56
CA ASN A 74 6.30 -7.82 3.07
C ASN A 74 6.16 -9.31 2.71
N SER A 75 4.97 -9.78 2.32
CA SER A 75 4.80 -11.14 1.77
C SER A 75 5.26 -11.26 0.31
N LEU A 76 5.49 -10.15 -0.39
CA LEU A 76 6.02 -10.18 -1.76
C LEU A 76 7.48 -10.59 -1.81
N ASN A 77 7.95 -11.06 -2.97
CA ASN A 77 9.38 -11.27 -3.17
C ASN A 77 10.13 -9.92 -3.18
N LYS A 78 11.47 -9.95 -3.10
CA LYS A 78 12.31 -8.75 -3.02
C LYS A 78 12.03 -7.75 -4.15
N GLN A 79 11.95 -8.23 -5.40
CA GLN A 79 11.80 -7.38 -6.57
C GLN A 79 10.41 -6.74 -6.62
N GLU A 80 9.37 -7.52 -6.37
CA GLU A 80 7.98 -7.05 -6.30
C GLU A 80 7.77 -6.03 -5.18
N ARG A 81 8.42 -6.25 -4.03
CA ARG A 81 8.34 -5.35 -2.88
C ARG A 81 8.94 -3.98 -3.17
N ILE A 82 10.14 -3.96 -3.75
CA ILE A 82 10.81 -2.72 -4.19
C ILE A 82 9.92 -2.00 -5.22
N LEU A 83 9.39 -2.74 -6.20
CA LEU A 83 8.50 -2.19 -7.21
C LEU A 83 7.27 -1.50 -6.61
N ILE A 84 6.57 -2.16 -5.67
CA ILE A 84 5.38 -1.59 -5.02
C ILE A 84 5.74 -0.40 -4.15
N TYR A 85 6.85 -0.50 -3.40
CA TYR A 85 7.33 0.59 -2.55
C TYR A 85 7.62 1.85 -3.37
N GLU A 86 8.48 1.76 -4.39
CA GLU A 86 8.87 2.90 -5.22
C GLU A 86 7.71 3.45 -6.06
N ARG A 87 6.76 2.60 -6.45
CA ARG A 87 5.61 3.04 -7.26
C ARG A 87 4.51 3.73 -6.46
N TYR A 88 4.31 3.33 -5.20
CA TYR A 88 3.11 3.71 -4.44
C TYR A 88 3.34 4.22 -3.02
N LEU A 89 4.37 3.74 -2.30
CA LEU A 89 4.50 3.97 -0.85
C LEU A 89 5.62 4.96 -0.50
N HIS A 90 6.62 5.08 -1.37
CA HIS A 90 7.70 6.05 -1.24
C HIS A 90 7.14 7.49 -1.34
N LYS A 91 7.72 8.45 -0.63
CA LYS A 91 7.26 9.85 -0.66
C LYS A 91 7.36 10.44 -2.07
N ASP A 92 8.47 10.15 -2.74
CA ASP A 92 8.77 10.57 -4.12
C ASP A 92 8.37 9.48 -5.12
N HIS A 93 7.31 8.73 -4.82
CA HIS A 93 6.90 7.63 -5.69
C HIS A 93 6.66 8.12 -7.12
N TYR A 94 7.01 7.26 -8.07
CA TYR A 94 6.80 7.56 -9.49
C TYR A 94 5.33 7.78 -9.77
N LYS A 95 4.94 8.93 -10.32
CA LYS A 95 3.53 9.27 -10.60
C LYS A 95 2.91 8.48 -11.77
N SER A 96 3.73 7.86 -12.61
CA SER A 96 3.26 7.04 -13.73
C SER A 96 4.12 5.79 -13.92
N ASN A 97 3.52 4.73 -14.45
CA ASN A 97 4.23 3.49 -14.79
C ASN A 97 5.36 3.77 -15.78
N ARG A 98 5.13 4.71 -16.72
CA ARG A 98 6.14 5.14 -17.70
C ARG A 98 7.41 5.65 -17.06
N ARG A 99 7.30 6.60 -16.12
CA ARG A 99 8.49 7.14 -15.43
C ARG A 99 9.21 6.04 -14.65
N HIS A 100 8.46 5.15 -14.02
CA HIS A 100 9.04 4.10 -13.19
C HIS A 100 9.79 3.04 -14.02
N TYR A 101 9.19 2.47 -15.07
CA TYR A 101 9.87 1.44 -15.84
C TYR A 101 11.10 1.99 -16.57
N ILE A 102 11.09 3.27 -16.97
CA ILE A 102 12.27 3.92 -17.56
C ILE A 102 13.38 4.02 -16.52
N ALA A 103 13.06 4.44 -15.29
CA ALA A 103 14.05 4.54 -14.21
C ALA A 103 14.64 3.18 -13.81
N LEU A 104 13.88 2.10 -13.97
CA LEU A 104 14.32 0.72 -13.73
C LEU A 104 15.01 0.08 -14.95
N ASP A 105 15.19 0.80 -16.06
CA ASP A 105 15.68 0.27 -17.35
C ASP A 105 14.96 -1.01 -17.79
N MET A 106 13.64 -1.03 -17.66
CA MET A 106 12.80 -2.19 -17.91
C MET A 106 11.86 -1.95 -19.11
N LYS A 107 11.59 -2.98 -19.91
CA LYS A 107 10.57 -2.89 -20.96
C LYS A 107 9.17 -2.82 -20.34
N SER A 108 8.29 -2.00 -20.91
CA SER A 108 6.91 -1.79 -20.40
C SER A 108 6.16 -3.11 -20.14
N HIS A 109 6.26 -4.09 -21.05
CA HIS A 109 5.55 -5.38 -20.88
C HIS A 109 6.08 -6.22 -19.71
N GLN A 110 7.38 -6.16 -19.42
CA GLN A 110 7.99 -6.84 -18.27
C GLN A 110 7.53 -6.17 -16.98
N TYR A 111 7.54 -4.84 -16.97
CA TYR A 111 7.07 -4.03 -15.85
C TYR A 111 5.60 -4.31 -15.54
N ASP A 112 4.73 -4.31 -16.55
CA ASP A 112 3.30 -4.54 -16.37
C ASP A 112 3.01 -5.95 -15.86
N LYS A 113 3.78 -6.96 -16.31
CA LYS A 113 3.67 -8.33 -15.81
C LYS A 113 4.06 -8.42 -14.33
N LEU A 114 5.18 -7.81 -13.96
CA LEU A 114 5.65 -7.80 -12.57
C LEU A 114 4.68 -7.05 -11.66
N LEU A 115 4.22 -5.86 -12.09
CA LEU A 115 3.26 -5.06 -11.35
C LEU A 115 1.94 -5.79 -11.16
N ARG A 116 1.44 -6.47 -12.20
CA ARG A 116 0.21 -7.26 -12.12
C ARG A 116 0.35 -8.43 -11.15
N SER A 117 1.48 -9.13 -11.18
CA SER A 117 1.76 -10.24 -10.26
C SER A 117 1.81 -9.76 -8.80
N ALA A 118 2.56 -8.70 -8.52
CA ALA A 118 2.65 -8.11 -7.19
C ALA A 118 1.29 -7.62 -6.68
N SER A 119 0.53 -6.93 -7.54
CA SER A 119 -0.80 -6.41 -7.21
C SER A 119 -1.77 -7.55 -6.88
N GLY A 120 -1.77 -8.64 -7.65
CA GLY A 120 -2.61 -9.81 -7.40
C GLY A 120 -2.34 -10.44 -6.04
N LYS A 121 -1.07 -10.62 -5.68
CA LYS A 121 -0.66 -11.17 -4.37
C LYS A 121 -1.09 -10.30 -3.21
N ILE A 122 -0.97 -8.97 -3.34
CA ILE A 122 -1.43 -8.05 -2.30
C ILE A 122 -2.96 -8.12 -2.13
N VAL A 123 -3.70 -8.14 -3.24
CA VAL A 123 -5.17 -8.26 -3.23
C VAL A 123 -5.61 -9.53 -2.52
N GLU A 124 -4.99 -10.66 -2.87
CA GLU A 124 -5.26 -11.95 -2.24
C GLU A 124 -4.94 -11.90 -0.73
N ARG A 125 -3.78 -11.34 -0.36
CA ARG A 125 -3.34 -11.25 1.03
C ARG A 125 -4.22 -10.34 1.89
N LEU A 126 -4.76 -9.27 1.32
CA LEU A 126 -5.70 -8.37 1.99
C LEU A 126 -7.15 -8.90 1.93
N GLY A 127 -7.42 -9.95 1.16
CA GLY A 127 -8.75 -10.53 1.01
C GLY A 127 -9.74 -9.66 0.23
N ILE A 128 -9.27 -8.72 -0.60
CA ILE A 128 -10.10 -7.66 -1.23
C ILE A 128 -10.50 -7.94 -2.69
N ASN A 129 -10.53 -9.22 -3.09
CA ASN A 129 -10.74 -9.62 -4.49
C ASN A 129 -12.00 -9.00 -5.14
N ASP A 130 -13.08 -8.88 -4.38
CA ASP A 130 -14.38 -8.41 -4.84
C ASP A 130 -14.73 -7.00 -4.33
N LEU A 131 -13.76 -6.30 -3.72
CA LEU A 131 -13.99 -5.02 -3.09
C LEU A 131 -13.77 -3.86 -4.08
N GLN A 132 -14.72 -2.93 -4.12
CA GLN A 132 -14.54 -1.62 -4.76
C GLN A 132 -14.39 -0.56 -3.69
N LEU A 133 -13.17 -0.05 -3.51
CA LEU A 133 -12.94 1.08 -2.61
C LEU A 133 -12.98 2.36 -3.44
N THR A 134 -13.91 3.25 -3.13
CA THR A 134 -13.96 4.60 -3.70
C THR A 134 -13.54 5.59 -2.63
N ILE A 135 -12.57 6.46 -2.92
CA ILE A 135 -12.14 7.52 -2.00
C ILE A 135 -12.64 8.89 -2.46
N PRO A 136 -12.96 9.81 -1.53
CA PRO A 136 -13.34 11.18 -1.87
C PRO A 136 -12.26 11.90 -2.67
N ASP A 137 -12.65 12.85 -3.53
CA ASP A 137 -11.71 13.58 -4.39
C ASP A 137 -10.65 14.38 -3.60
N TRP A 138 -10.98 14.83 -2.40
CA TRP A 138 -10.03 15.54 -1.54
C TRP A 138 -8.88 14.66 -1.02
N MET A 139 -9.03 13.32 -1.01
CA MET A 139 -7.95 12.37 -0.68
C MET A 139 -7.09 11.99 -1.90
N LYS A 140 -7.48 12.40 -3.10
CA LYS A 140 -6.75 12.07 -4.35
C LYS A 140 -5.67 13.11 -4.68
N ARG A 141 -5.58 14.20 -3.91
CA ARG A 141 -4.67 15.33 -4.13
C ARG A 141 -3.33 15.13 -3.46
#